data_AF-A0A2V8MHA8-F1
#
_entry.id   AF-A0A2V8MHA8-F1
#
_cell.length_a   1.000
_cell.length_b   1.000
_cell.length_c   1.000
_cell.angle_alpha   90.00
_cell.angle_beta   90.00
_cell.angle_gamma   90.00
#
_symmetry.space_group_name_H-M   'P 1'
#
loop_
_entity.id
_entity.type
_entity.pdbx_description
1 polymer ?
#
loop_
_entity_poly.entity_id
_entity_poly.type
_entity_poly.pdbx_seq_one_letter_code
_entity_poly.pdbx_strand_id
1 'polypeptide(L)'
;MKRSTVASQAGVFATQLVQIETPIKVAPNTSDQPSKHNTYRQQRIVVGCWGIPDIHFDFDSSFIKPQFKPAIEKFKLLRKKLKDKQTQAPAPISIFAHADPEGGDAYNKALSGRRARAMFGLLTKNARVWNSLYSDAAGGDNWQTLHAVDKMRDALIDAGNASPPRAASQVIPLYMEFLAPELKLTATDFLAGLANADGKGDYQGCSEFNPVFLLSDQEEKEFKKHPTKSNLQTRNDFNAVNRRVLVFFFKPGTRIDHAKWPCPTWKQGSKGCVSRFWSDGDNRRNLRYPNARRELGKISKDLDTGEAVKAEPEETFACRFYYGISLDSPCEPGALKLWPLRIMIPGHPPTPLVKKRFVVIAGTEEDAPIFRGETGEDGKMFIPALDDKTTLILKLDAWDALYGKLETDKNFVPPPPVQEPEDADEFPDESRFLKYTLNGGMLVKLVTGGDQAVKDRLFNLGYGPNSLARWDLNPAAKPSDTTKAIKRFQHDHQLDESGTADDATLDKLEEEYGDESRHV
;
A
#
# COMPACT_ATOMS: atom_id res chain seq x y z
N MET A 1 -14.57 18.42 2.56
CA MET A 1 -13.59 18.32 3.66
C MET A 1 -12.27 17.81 3.10
N LYS A 2 -11.15 18.49 3.37
CA LYS A 2 -9.82 18.07 2.92
C LYS A 2 -9.36 16.84 3.73
N ARG A 3 -9.55 15.63 3.20
CA ARG A 3 -8.84 14.43 3.68
C ARG A 3 -7.58 14.25 2.85
N SER A 4 -6.50 14.85 3.32
CA SER A 4 -5.15 14.53 2.86
C SER A 4 -4.71 13.29 3.63
N THR A 5 -4.87 12.09 3.06
CA THR A 5 -3.93 11.02 3.37
C THR A 5 -2.57 11.55 2.96
N VAL A 6 -1.82 12.10 3.92
CA VAL A 6 -0.44 12.54 3.69
C VAL A 6 0.35 11.26 3.44
N ALA A 7 0.40 10.80 2.19
CA ALA A 7 1.51 9.99 1.74
C ALA A 7 2.77 10.76 2.16
N SER A 8 3.67 10.10 2.90
CA SER A 8 4.88 10.78 3.36
C SER A 8 5.55 11.44 2.14
N GLN A 9 6.13 12.63 2.30
CA GLN A 9 6.89 13.29 1.22
C GLN A 9 8.06 12.44 0.70
N ALA A 10 8.37 11.28 1.31
CA ALA A 10 9.36 10.35 0.81
C ALA A 10 8.76 9.21 -0.04
N GLY A 11 7.44 9.11 -0.14
CA GLY A 11 6.73 7.94 -0.67
C GLY A 11 6.48 6.85 0.37
N VAL A 12 6.05 5.68 -0.09
CA VAL A 12 5.79 4.48 0.74
C VAL A 12 6.89 3.45 0.48
N PHE A 13 7.48 2.91 1.54
CA PHE A 13 8.50 1.86 1.48
C PHE A 13 8.04 0.67 2.30
N ALA A 14 8.28 -0.54 1.81
CA ALA A 14 8.02 -1.73 2.61
C ALA A 14 8.88 -2.92 2.16
N THR A 15 9.10 -3.85 3.09
CA THR A 15 9.49 -5.23 2.79
C THR A 15 8.23 -6.05 2.53
N GLN A 16 8.34 -7.08 1.69
CA GLN A 16 7.26 -8.02 1.38
C GLN A 16 7.67 -9.41 1.82
N LEU A 17 6.73 -10.19 2.35
CA LEU A 17 6.99 -11.59 2.68
C LEU A 17 7.37 -12.36 1.42
N VAL A 18 8.30 -13.29 1.57
CA VAL A 18 8.42 -14.41 0.64
C VAL A 18 7.12 -15.20 0.78
N GLN A 19 6.24 -15.16 -0.23
CA GLN A 19 4.97 -15.89 -0.19
C GLN A 19 5.23 -17.34 0.26
N ILE A 20 4.66 -17.71 1.40
CA ILE A 20 4.58 -19.09 1.84
C ILE A 20 3.76 -19.83 0.78
N GLU A 21 4.37 -20.85 0.19
CA GLU A 21 3.78 -21.60 -0.92
C GLU A 21 2.41 -22.14 -0.52
N THR A 22 1.35 -21.59 -1.10
CA THR A 22 0.01 -22.19 -1.00
C THR A 22 -0.01 -23.51 -1.77
N PRO A 23 -0.87 -24.48 -1.40
CA PRO A 23 -1.00 -25.72 -2.15
C PRO A 23 -1.35 -25.41 -3.62
N ILE A 24 -0.45 -25.75 -4.53
CA ILE A 24 -0.65 -25.55 -5.97
C ILE A 24 -1.73 -26.53 -6.44
N LYS A 25 -2.88 -26.01 -6.87
CA LYS A 25 -3.92 -26.83 -7.52
C LYS A 25 -3.49 -27.15 -8.95
N VAL A 26 -3.02 -28.36 -9.16
CA VAL A 26 -2.83 -28.95 -10.49
C VAL A 26 -3.94 -29.96 -10.77
N ALA A 27 -4.51 -29.93 -11.97
CA ALA A 27 -5.46 -30.97 -12.38
C ALA A 27 -4.70 -32.28 -12.60
N PRO A 28 -5.25 -33.47 -12.32
CA PRO A 28 -4.62 -34.71 -12.73
C PRO A 28 -4.50 -34.75 -14.27
N ASN A 29 -3.28 -34.93 -14.79
CA ASN A 29 -3.09 -35.23 -16.20
C ASN A 29 -3.24 -36.74 -16.38
N THR A 30 -4.32 -37.18 -17.03
CA THR A 30 -4.62 -38.60 -17.27
C THR A 30 -4.01 -39.14 -18.56
N SER A 31 -3.25 -38.33 -19.30
CA SER A 31 -2.57 -38.75 -20.52
C SER A 31 -1.18 -39.30 -20.22
N ASP A 32 -0.85 -40.40 -20.88
CA ASP A 32 0.45 -41.06 -20.96
C ASP A 32 1.45 -40.36 -21.90
N GLN A 33 1.02 -39.31 -22.61
CA GLN A 33 1.87 -38.58 -23.55
C GLN A 33 2.81 -37.60 -22.82
N PRO A 34 4.14 -37.65 -23.02
CA PRO A 34 5.10 -36.74 -22.39
C PRO A 34 4.89 -35.25 -22.71
N SER A 35 4.20 -34.94 -23.81
CA SER A 35 3.85 -33.58 -24.23
C SER A 35 2.64 -33.01 -23.49
N LYS A 36 1.88 -33.84 -22.78
CA LYS A 36 0.78 -33.42 -21.93
C LYS A 36 1.34 -33.21 -20.54
N HIS A 37 1.20 -32.00 -20.01
CA HIS A 37 1.65 -31.66 -18.67
C HIS A 37 0.78 -30.52 -18.13
N ASN A 38 0.68 -30.45 -16.80
CA ASN A 38 0.24 -29.21 -16.16
C ASN A 38 1.37 -28.20 -16.18
N THR A 39 1.02 -26.92 -16.20
CA THR A 39 2.02 -25.85 -16.10
C THR A 39 1.68 -25.00 -14.89
N TYR A 40 2.58 -25.02 -13.90
CA TYR A 40 2.60 -24.02 -12.85
C TYR A 40 3.70 -23.00 -13.17
N ARG A 41 3.40 -21.71 -12.95
CA ARG A 41 4.39 -20.64 -13.04
C ARG A 41 4.41 -19.91 -11.71
N GLN A 42 5.47 -20.14 -10.94
CA GLN A 42 5.72 -19.41 -9.70
C GLN A 42 5.80 -17.91 -10.02
N GLN A 43 5.07 -17.10 -9.27
CA GLN A 43 5.19 -15.65 -9.37
C GLN A 43 6.59 -15.22 -8.90
N ARG A 44 7.10 -14.13 -9.50
CA ARG A 44 8.43 -13.62 -9.11
C ARG A 44 8.32 -13.04 -7.71
N ILE A 45 9.15 -13.53 -6.80
CA ILE A 45 9.11 -13.11 -5.39
C ILE A 45 9.62 -11.67 -5.30
N VAL A 46 8.69 -10.76 -5.09
CA VAL A 46 8.96 -9.38 -4.69
C VAL A 46 9.19 -9.41 -3.17
N VAL A 47 10.30 -8.82 -2.73
CA VAL A 47 10.74 -8.80 -1.32
C VAL A 47 10.68 -7.39 -0.73
N GLY A 48 10.35 -6.40 -1.56
CA GLY A 48 10.10 -5.04 -1.11
C GLY A 48 9.62 -4.15 -2.24
N CYS A 49 9.16 -2.97 -1.87
CA CYS A 49 8.66 -1.99 -2.80
C CYS A 49 8.99 -0.56 -2.36
N TRP A 50 8.94 0.35 -3.31
CA TRP A 50 8.95 1.79 -3.09
C TRP A 50 7.95 2.47 -4.03
N GLY A 51 6.93 3.09 -3.46
CA GLY A 51 5.90 3.84 -4.17
C GLY A 51 6.14 5.33 -4.09
N ILE A 52 6.22 5.96 -5.26
CA ILE A 52 6.56 7.36 -5.44
C ILE A 52 5.31 8.09 -5.96
N PRO A 53 4.69 8.96 -5.15
CA PRO A 53 3.49 9.70 -5.55
C PRO A 53 3.79 10.81 -6.56
N ASP A 54 2.73 11.28 -7.22
CA ASP A 54 2.75 12.34 -8.24
C ASP A 54 3.43 13.64 -7.81
N ILE A 55 3.37 13.99 -6.52
CA ILE A 55 3.87 15.26 -5.99
C ILE A 55 5.36 15.51 -6.29
N HIS A 56 6.11 14.44 -6.59
CA HIS A 56 7.52 14.48 -6.96
C HIS A 56 7.77 14.82 -8.42
N PHE A 57 6.73 14.86 -9.24
CA PHE A 57 6.79 15.23 -10.65
C PHE A 57 6.06 16.56 -10.87
N ASP A 58 6.49 17.33 -11.87
CA ASP A 58 5.64 18.42 -12.38
C ASP A 58 4.39 17.84 -13.05
N PHE A 59 3.30 18.62 -13.05
CA PHE A 59 2.07 18.22 -13.73
C PHE A 59 2.36 17.92 -15.21
N ASP A 60 1.82 16.81 -15.69
CA ASP A 60 2.04 16.32 -17.06
C ASP A 60 3.53 16.20 -17.46
N SER A 61 4.40 15.92 -16.48
CA SER A 61 5.84 15.85 -16.70
C SER A 61 6.50 14.63 -16.06
N SER A 62 7.72 14.32 -16.55
CA SER A 62 8.65 13.37 -15.96
C SER A 62 9.79 14.03 -15.16
N PHE A 63 9.83 15.36 -15.05
CA PHE A 63 10.86 16.06 -14.27
C PHE A 63 10.69 15.77 -12.77
N ILE A 64 11.77 15.29 -12.13
CA ILE A 64 11.80 14.98 -10.69
C ILE A 64 12.19 16.23 -9.91
N LYS A 65 11.31 16.65 -9.00
CA LYS A 65 11.43 17.88 -8.21
C LYS A 65 12.38 17.75 -7.00
N PRO A 66 12.89 18.86 -6.43
CA PRO A 66 13.86 18.81 -5.32
C PRO A 66 13.30 18.19 -4.03
N GLN A 67 11.98 18.24 -3.82
CA GLN A 67 11.32 17.62 -2.67
C GLN A 67 11.44 16.08 -2.68
N PHE A 68 11.95 15.49 -3.77
CA PHE A 68 12.22 14.05 -3.84
C PHE A 68 13.43 13.61 -3.02
N LYS A 69 14.36 14.51 -2.66
CA LYS A 69 15.61 14.17 -1.98
C LYS A 69 15.44 13.28 -0.73
N PRO A 70 14.49 13.52 0.21
CA PRO A 70 14.30 12.66 1.37
C PRO A 70 13.93 11.21 1.02
N ALA A 71 13.29 10.98 -0.14
CA ALA A 71 12.93 9.65 -0.61
C ALA A 71 14.17 8.79 -0.93
N ILE A 72 15.26 9.41 -1.38
CA ILE A 72 16.49 8.68 -1.70
C ILE A 72 17.16 8.08 -0.47
N GLU A 73 17.15 8.78 0.67
CA GLU A 73 17.77 8.24 1.89
C GLU A 73 17.02 6.99 2.37
N LYS A 74 15.69 7.02 2.36
CA LYS A 74 14.87 5.83 2.66
C LYS A 74 15.09 4.70 1.64
N PHE A 75 15.25 5.03 0.36
CA PHE A 75 15.60 4.05 -0.66
C PHE A 75 16.95 3.36 -0.38
N LYS A 76 18.00 4.11 -0.01
CA LYS A 76 19.31 3.55 0.36
C LYS A 76 19.20 2.61 1.56
N LEU A 77 18.44 3.01 2.59
CA LEU A 77 18.21 2.17 3.79
C LEU A 77 17.51 0.86 3.43
N LEU A 78 16.42 0.92 2.66
CA LEU A 78 15.70 -0.27 2.20
C LEU A 78 16.62 -1.20 1.38
N ARG A 79 17.45 -0.64 0.49
CA ARG A 79 18.43 -1.42 -0.27
C ARG A 79 19.45 -2.13 0.60
N LYS A 80 19.93 -1.48 1.66
CA LYS A 80 20.86 -2.09 2.62
C LYS A 80 20.17 -3.27 3.33
N LYS A 81 18.92 -3.08 3.76
CA LYS A 81 18.11 -4.09 4.46
C LYS A 81 17.81 -5.32 3.57
N LEU A 82 17.56 -5.11 2.28
CA LEU A 82 17.16 -6.18 1.35
C LEU A 82 18.34 -6.95 0.73
N LYS A 83 19.58 -6.72 1.16
CA LYS A 83 20.72 -7.53 0.73
C LYS A 83 20.59 -8.95 1.27
N ASP A 84 21.06 -9.91 0.50
CA ASP A 84 21.23 -11.27 0.99
C ASP A 84 22.22 -11.29 2.17
N LYS A 85 21.82 -11.86 3.32
CA LYS A 85 22.63 -11.82 4.55
C LYS A 85 23.99 -12.51 4.36
N GLN A 86 24.07 -13.57 3.56
CA GLN A 86 25.30 -14.37 3.38
C GLN A 86 26.22 -13.81 2.29
N THR A 87 25.68 -13.62 1.10
CA THR A 87 26.43 -13.21 -0.09
C THR A 87 26.56 -11.69 -0.22
N GLN A 88 25.81 -10.92 0.57
CA GLN A 88 25.67 -9.46 0.46
C GLN A 88 25.16 -9.00 -0.91
N ALA A 89 24.62 -9.91 -1.72
CA ALA A 89 24.08 -9.61 -3.03
C ALA A 89 22.85 -8.69 -2.91
N PRO A 90 22.75 -7.63 -3.73
CA PRO A 90 21.60 -6.74 -3.68
C PRO A 90 20.33 -7.44 -4.20
N ALA A 91 19.19 -7.07 -3.62
CA ALA A 91 17.89 -7.31 -4.24
C ALA A 91 17.77 -6.46 -5.53
N PRO A 92 17.66 -7.08 -6.72
CA PRO A 92 17.55 -6.34 -7.97
C PRO A 92 16.19 -5.68 -8.11
N ILE A 93 16.13 -4.56 -8.83
CA ILE A 93 14.91 -3.76 -8.99
C ILE A 93 14.35 -3.76 -10.42
N SER A 94 13.04 -3.48 -10.53
CA SER A 94 12.40 -3.01 -11.77
C SER A 94 11.47 -1.83 -11.47
N ILE A 95 11.41 -0.85 -12.38
CA ILE A 95 10.69 0.42 -12.21
C ILE A 95 9.43 0.43 -13.09
N PHE A 96 8.26 0.64 -12.50
CA PHE A 96 6.97 0.70 -13.18
C PHE A 96 6.34 2.07 -12.96
N ALA A 97 6.16 2.85 -14.02
CA ALA A 97 5.50 4.15 -13.93
C ALA A 97 4.08 4.11 -14.51
N HIS A 98 3.20 4.92 -13.93
CA HIS A 98 1.79 4.99 -14.27
C HIS A 98 1.38 6.42 -14.61
N ALA A 99 0.32 6.54 -15.40
CA ALA A 99 -0.36 7.79 -15.68
C ALA A 99 -1.84 7.67 -15.27
N ASP A 100 -2.51 8.81 -15.15
CA ASP A 100 -3.96 8.81 -14.93
C ASP A 100 -4.71 8.62 -16.26
N PRO A 101 -6.05 8.48 -16.23
CA PRO A 101 -6.83 8.22 -17.44
C PRO A 101 -6.92 9.36 -18.47
N GLU A 102 -6.22 10.49 -18.26
CA GLU A 102 -6.32 11.64 -19.15
C GLU A 102 -5.31 11.55 -20.30
N GLY A 103 -5.75 11.78 -21.53
CA GLY A 103 -4.88 11.79 -22.73
C GLY A 103 -4.82 10.47 -23.51
N GLY A 104 -5.31 9.37 -22.94
CA GLY A 104 -5.49 8.08 -23.62
C GLY A 104 -4.25 7.19 -23.71
N ASP A 105 -4.49 5.91 -24.01
CA ASP A 105 -3.53 4.81 -23.89
C ASP A 105 -2.13 5.08 -24.46
N ALA A 106 -2.06 5.67 -25.66
CA ALA A 106 -0.80 5.89 -26.37
C ALA A 106 0.00 7.06 -25.79
N TYR A 107 -0.69 8.17 -25.46
CA TYR A 107 -0.10 9.31 -24.79
C TYR A 107 0.44 8.91 -23.41
N ASN A 108 -0.42 8.27 -22.62
CA ASN A 108 -0.12 7.82 -21.28
C ASN A 108 0.98 6.76 -21.25
N LYS A 109 1.08 5.90 -22.28
CA LYS A 109 2.18 4.95 -22.43
C LYS A 109 3.52 5.67 -22.63
N ALA A 110 3.53 6.77 -23.39
CA ALA A 110 4.74 7.57 -23.60
C ALA A 110 5.12 8.32 -22.33
N LEU A 111 4.18 9.04 -21.71
CA LEU A 111 4.41 9.84 -20.50
C LEU A 111 4.90 8.98 -19.32
N SER A 112 4.18 7.89 -19.03
CA SER A 112 4.61 6.95 -17.99
C SER A 112 5.99 6.35 -18.30
N GLY A 113 6.26 5.99 -19.57
CA GLY A 113 7.58 5.53 -19.99
C GLY A 113 8.69 6.55 -19.71
N ARG A 114 8.42 7.84 -19.91
CA ARG A 114 9.36 8.93 -19.62
C ARG A 114 9.58 9.11 -18.11
N ARG A 115 8.55 8.99 -17.28
CA ARG A 115 8.68 8.96 -15.80
C ARG A 115 9.57 7.82 -15.31
N ALA A 116 9.35 6.61 -15.82
CA ALA A 116 10.19 5.45 -15.49
C ALA A 116 11.66 5.68 -15.92
N ARG A 117 11.86 6.26 -17.11
CA ARG A 117 13.18 6.59 -17.65
C ARG A 117 13.88 7.71 -16.87
N ALA A 118 13.14 8.72 -16.38
CA ALA A 118 13.67 9.77 -15.53
C ALA A 118 14.19 9.19 -14.21
N MET A 119 13.42 8.31 -13.57
CA MET A 119 13.82 7.60 -12.35
C MET A 119 15.06 6.73 -12.60
N PHE A 120 15.06 5.96 -13.69
CA PHE A 120 16.20 5.16 -14.11
C PHE A 120 17.48 6.02 -14.30
N GLY A 121 17.36 7.16 -14.99
CA GLY A 121 18.46 8.10 -15.22
C GLY A 121 19.04 8.66 -13.93
N LEU A 122 18.19 9.00 -12.96
CA LEU A 122 18.60 9.47 -11.63
C LEU A 122 19.36 8.37 -10.87
N LEU A 123 18.75 7.18 -10.76
CA LEU A 123 19.31 6.07 -9.98
C LEU A 123 20.64 5.57 -10.55
N THR A 124 20.85 5.64 -11.86
CA THR A 124 22.11 5.24 -12.53
C THR A 124 23.11 6.38 -12.71
N LYS A 125 22.76 7.62 -12.29
CA LYS A 125 23.53 8.85 -12.55
C LYS A 125 23.85 9.06 -14.03
N ASN A 126 22.95 8.64 -14.91
CA ASN A 126 23.14 8.75 -16.34
C ASN A 126 22.57 10.07 -16.87
N ALA A 127 23.38 11.14 -16.78
CA ALA A 127 23.00 12.48 -17.25
C ALA A 127 22.58 12.50 -18.73
N ARG A 128 23.06 11.56 -19.57
CA ARG A 128 22.62 11.49 -20.99
C ARG A 128 21.13 11.19 -21.11
N VAL A 129 20.57 10.43 -20.18
CA VAL A 129 19.13 10.13 -20.16
C VAL A 129 18.33 11.40 -19.91
N TRP A 130 18.68 12.19 -18.89
CA TRP A 130 18.00 13.44 -18.59
C TRP A 130 18.25 14.53 -19.63
N ASN A 131 19.45 14.58 -20.23
CA ASN A 131 19.71 15.47 -21.36
C ASN A 131 18.79 15.14 -22.55
N SER A 132 18.58 13.86 -22.87
CA SER A 132 17.59 13.44 -23.88
C SER A 132 16.17 13.80 -23.47
N LEU A 133 15.76 13.58 -22.22
CA LEU A 133 14.42 14.00 -21.76
C LEU A 133 14.21 15.52 -21.84
N TYR A 134 15.26 16.30 -21.58
CA TYR A 134 15.26 17.76 -21.68
C TYR A 134 15.20 18.26 -23.13
N SER A 135 15.93 17.62 -24.04
CA SER A 135 15.97 18.00 -25.46
C SER A 135 14.77 17.49 -26.26
N ASP A 136 14.26 16.30 -25.90
CA ASP A 136 13.19 15.62 -26.62
C ASP A 136 11.86 15.84 -25.89
N ALA A 137 11.13 16.90 -26.23
CA ALA A 137 9.78 17.13 -25.72
C ALA A 137 8.78 16.07 -26.23
N ALA A 138 7.84 15.65 -25.39
CA ALA A 138 6.77 14.73 -25.79
C ALA A 138 5.46 15.06 -25.07
N GLY A 139 4.46 15.50 -25.82
CA GLY A 139 3.20 15.93 -25.23
C GLY A 139 3.39 17.17 -24.35
N GLY A 140 2.74 17.19 -23.18
CA GLY A 140 2.98 18.21 -22.15
C GLY A 140 4.29 18.04 -21.39
N ASP A 141 4.98 16.89 -21.51
CA ASP A 141 6.28 16.70 -20.89
C ASP A 141 7.39 17.38 -21.71
N ASN A 142 7.51 18.68 -21.49
CA ASN A 142 8.51 19.53 -22.10
C ASN A 142 9.28 20.29 -21.01
N TRP A 143 10.46 19.77 -20.65
CA TRP A 143 11.28 20.31 -19.57
C TRP A 143 11.79 21.74 -19.84
N GLN A 144 11.85 22.16 -21.10
CA GLN A 144 12.26 23.52 -21.48
C GLN A 144 11.17 24.52 -21.13
N THR A 145 9.93 24.27 -21.59
CA THR A 145 8.79 25.15 -21.30
C THR A 145 8.36 25.08 -19.84
N LEU A 146 8.68 23.99 -19.15
CA LEU A 146 8.46 23.83 -17.71
C LEU A 146 9.59 24.40 -16.86
N HIS A 147 10.58 25.06 -17.48
CA HIS A 147 11.70 25.71 -16.80
C HIS A 147 12.48 24.77 -15.85
N ALA A 148 12.64 23.50 -16.25
CA ALA A 148 13.28 22.49 -15.40
C ALA A 148 14.73 22.87 -15.02
N VAL A 149 15.49 23.45 -15.97
CA VAL A 149 16.87 23.93 -15.69
C VAL A 149 16.88 25.04 -14.64
N ASP A 150 15.94 25.99 -14.71
CA ASP A 150 15.85 27.07 -13.72
C ASP A 150 15.53 26.48 -12.34
N LYS A 151 14.54 25.58 -12.26
CA LYS A 151 14.21 24.85 -11.01
C LYS A 151 15.39 24.06 -10.45
N MET A 152 16.19 23.41 -11.30
CA MET A 152 17.40 22.69 -10.88
C MET A 152 18.43 23.66 -10.29
N ARG A 153 18.63 24.81 -10.94
CA ARG A 153 19.56 25.85 -10.48
C ARG A 153 19.12 26.45 -9.15
N ASP A 154 17.84 26.79 -9.02
CA ASP A 154 17.29 27.38 -7.81
C ASP A 154 17.50 26.45 -6.61
N ALA A 155 17.17 25.16 -6.76
CA ALA A 155 17.41 24.15 -5.73
C ALA A 155 18.90 24.00 -5.35
N LEU A 156 19.82 24.15 -6.32
CA LEU A 156 21.25 24.12 -6.06
C LEU A 156 21.74 25.38 -5.33
N ILE A 157 21.20 26.55 -5.67
CA ILE A 157 21.48 27.82 -4.98
C ILE A 157 21.02 27.74 -3.54
N ASP A 158 19.79 27.27 -3.30
CA ASP A 158 19.23 27.07 -1.96
C ASP A 158 20.07 26.08 -1.13
N ALA A 159 20.73 25.13 -1.81
CA ALA A 159 21.65 24.17 -1.19
C ALA A 159 23.09 24.68 -1.02
N GLY A 160 23.35 25.97 -1.31
CA GLY A 160 24.64 26.62 -1.09
C GLY A 160 25.58 26.67 -2.31
N ASN A 161 25.14 26.22 -3.49
CA ASN A 161 25.91 26.43 -4.72
C ASN A 161 25.64 27.85 -5.26
N ALA A 162 26.50 28.81 -4.95
CA ALA A 162 26.27 30.22 -5.27
C ALA A 162 26.19 30.54 -6.78
N SER A 163 26.70 29.68 -7.67
CA SER A 163 26.71 29.93 -9.11
C SER A 163 26.64 28.63 -9.92
N PRO A 164 25.49 27.94 -9.94
CA PRO A 164 25.33 26.75 -10.75
C PRO A 164 25.41 27.13 -12.24
N PRO A 165 25.85 26.21 -13.13
CA PRO A 165 25.90 26.43 -14.58
C PRO A 165 24.51 26.63 -15.21
N ARG A 166 24.43 27.40 -16.31
CA ARG A 166 23.16 27.63 -17.04
C ARG A 166 22.87 26.55 -18.08
N ALA A 167 23.89 25.90 -18.62
CA ALA A 167 23.69 24.86 -19.61
C ALA A 167 23.10 23.59 -18.97
N ALA A 168 22.05 23.04 -19.60
CA ALA A 168 21.39 21.81 -19.14
C ALA A 168 22.39 20.66 -18.94
N SER A 169 23.32 20.48 -19.88
CA SER A 169 24.36 19.44 -19.84
C SER A 169 25.29 19.53 -18.64
N GLN A 170 25.43 20.71 -18.04
CA GLN A 170 26.30 20.96 -16.88
C GLN A 170 25.51 20.95 -15.57
N VAL A 171 24.28 21.49 -15.54
CA VAL A 171 23.47 21.53 -14.31
C VAL A 171 22.82 20.19 -13.98
N ILE A 172 22.40 19.40 -14.98
CA ILE A 172 21.77 18.09 -14.78
C ILE A 172 22.59 17.15 -13.90
N PRO A 173 23.89 16.89 -14.18
CA PRO A 173 24.68 16.00 -13.32
C PRO A 173 24.83 16.53 -11.89
N LEU A 174 24.97 17.85 -11.69
CA LEU A 174 25.03 18.46 -10.36
C LEU A 174 23.72 18.29 -9.60
N TYR A 175 22.60 18.47 -10.29
CA TYR A 175 21.28 18.31 -9.69
C TYR A 175 20.95 16.85 -9.38
N MET A 176 21.36 15.90 -10.23
CA MET A 176 21.30 14.47 -9.91
C MET A 176 22.10 14.15 -8.64
N GLU A 177 23.28 14.76 -8.46
CA GLU A 177 24.08 14.61 -7.24
C GLU A 177 23.41 15.22 -6.02
N PHE A 178 22.84 16.40 -6.17
CA PHE A 178 22.05 17.04 -5.12
C PHE A 178 20.86 16.18 -4.66
N LEU A 179 20.11 15.58 -5.60
CA LEU A 179 18.94 14.75 -5.30
C LEU A 179 19.31 13.41 -4.66
N ALA A 180 20.36 12.78 -5.14
CA ALA A 180 20.69 11.39 -4.80
C ALA A 180 22.18 11.20 -4.47
N PRO A 181 22.72 11.88 -3.45
CA PRO A 181 24.16 11.91 -3.20
C PRO A 181 24.72 10.50 -3.02
N GLU A 182 25.87 10.20 -3.61
CA GLU A 182 26.59 8.92 -3.48
C GLU A 182 25.80 7.66 -3.95
N LEU A 183 24.64 7.83 -4.58
CA LEU A 183 23.85 6.71 -5.10
C LEU A 183 24.09 6.51 -6.59
N LYS A 184 24.69 5.38 -6.98
CA LYS A 184 24.85 5.02 -8.39
C LYS A 184 24.60 3.53 -8.61
N LEU A 185 23.44 3.21 -9.16
CA LEU A 185 23.05 1.85 -9.52
C LEU A 185 23.77 1.38 -10.78
N THR A 186 24.08 0.09 -10.82
CA THR A 186 24.80 -0.62 -11.87
C THR A 186 24.00 -1.83 -12.36
N ALA A 187 24.53 -2.58 -13.33
CA ALA A 187 23.88 -3.78 -13.86
C ALA A 187 23.49 -4.81 -12.79
N THR A 188 24.24 -4.94 -11.69
CA THR A 188 23.90 -5.91 -10.63
C THR A 188 22.64 -5.53 -9.85
N ASP A 189 22.24 -4.26 -9.93
CA ASP A 189 21.14 -3.71 -9.15
C ASP A 189 19.80 -3.82 -9.87
N PHE A 190 19.77 -4.16 -11.16
CA PHE A 190 18.55 -4.23 -11.95
C PHE A 190 18.19 -5.67 -12.36
N LEU A 191 16.89 -5.93 -12.48
CA LEU A 191 16.32 -7.26 -12.70
C LEU A 191 16.75 -7.90 -14.02
N ALA A 192 16.79 -7.13 -15.11
CA ALA A 192 17.27 -7.57 -16.42
C ALA A 192 18.75 -7.23 -16.65
N GLY A 193 19.42 -6.66 -15.64
CA GLY A 193 20.84 -6.40 -15.64
C GLY A 193 21.31 -5.39 -16.67
N LEU A 194 20.45 -4.43 -17.08
CA LEU A 194 20.75 -3.46 -18.14
C LEU A 194 21.08 -4.13 -19.49
N ALA A 195 20.61 -5.36 -19.70
CA ALA A 195 20.95 -6.16 -20.87
C ALA A 195 20.26 -5.66 -22.17
N ASN A 196 19.33 -4.71 -22.06
CA ASN A 196 18.63 -4.12 -23.20
C ASN A 196 18.84 -2.60 -23.22
N ALA A 197 19.20 -2.05 -24.39
CA ALA A 197 19.49 -0.62 -24.54
C ALA A 197 18.30 0.30 -24.22
N ASP A 198 17.07 -0.19 -24.38
CA ASP A 198 15.84 0.52 -24.01
C ASP A 198 15.32 0.11 -22.63
N GLY A 199 16.13 -0.59 -21.82
CA GLY A 199 15.85 -0.96 -20.43
C GLY A 199 14.71 -1.96 -20.24
N LYS A 200 14.42 -2.78 -21.26
CA LYS A 200 13.35 -3.78 -21.17
C LYS A 200 13.56 -4.72 -19.98
N GLY A 201 12.63 -4.69 -19.04
CA GLY A 201 12.70 -5.48 -17.80
C GLY A 201 13.33 -4.76 -16.61
N ASP A 202 14.05 -3.66 -16.84
CA ASP A 202 14.61 -2.80 -15.78
C ASP A 202 13.69 -1.60 -15.48
N TYR A 203 13.02 -1.07 -16.50
CA TYR A 203 11.99 -0.04 -16.33
C TYR A 203 10.93 -0.09 -17.43
N GLN A 204 9.69 0.29 -17.10
CA GLN A 204 8.53 0.21 -17.98
C GLN A 204 7.52 1.34 -17.72
N GLY A 205 6.85 1.79 -18.79
CA GLY A 205 5.67 2.65 -18.70
C GLY A 205 4.39 1.83 -18.81
N CYS A 206 3.52 1.92 -17.82
CA CYS A 206 2.30 1.13 -17.69
C CYS A 206 1.05 1.84 -18.22
N SER A 207 1.19 3.06 -18.75
CA SER A 207 0.05 3.88 -19.18
C SER A 207 -0.97 4.07 -18.04
N GLU A 208 -2.24 4.27 -18.40
CA GLU A 208 -3.40 4.36 -17.51
C GLU A 208 -4.02 2.98 -17.18
N PHE A 209 -3.35 1.89 -17.55
CA PHE A 209 -3.95 0.53 -17.53
C PHE A 209 -4.25 -0.02 -16.15
N ASN A 210 -3.65 0.56 -15.12
CA ASN A 210 -3.76 0.09 -13.75
C ASN A 210 -4.21 1.26 -12.84
N PRO A 211 -5.44 1.77 -13.02
CA PRO A 211 -5.97 2.84 -12.21
C PRO A 211 -6.23 2.32 -10.80
N VAL A 212 -5.73 3.00 -9.79
CA VAL A 212 -6.11 2.77 -8.39
C VAL A 212 -7.49 3.36 -8.12
N PHE A 213 -7.82 4.46 -8.78
CA PHE A 213 -9.04 5.24 -8.56
C PHE A 213 -9.74 5.56 -9.88
N LEU A 214 -11.07 5.45 -9.90
CA LEU A 214 -11.94 5.94 -10.97
C LEU A 214 -13.09 6.75 -10.36
N LEU A 215 -13.30 7.97 -10.87
CA LEU A 215 -14.50 8.77 -10.61
C LEU A 215 -15.79 8.04 -11.00
N SER A 216 -16.90 8.43 -10.37
CA SER A 216 -18.23 8.10 -10.88
C SER A 216 -18.46 8.66 -12.29
N ASP A 217 -19.41 8.10 -13.00
CA ASP A 217 -19.80 8.56 -14.33
C ASP A 217 -20.37 10.00 -14.28
N GLN A 218 -21.13 10.32 -13.24
CA GLN A 218 -21.68 11.67 -13.05
C GLN A 218 -20.57 12.72 -12.81
N GLU A 219 -19.61 12.45 -11.92
CA GLU A 219 -18.48 13.36 -11.68
C GLU A 219 -17.64 13.57 -12.94
N GLU A 220 -17.35 12.49 -13.67
CA GLU A 220 -16.58 12.53 -14.90
C GLU A 220 -17.28 13.39 -15.97
N LYS A 221 -18.60 13.24 -16.12
CA LYS A 221 -19.43 14.06 -17.02
C LYS A 221 -19.46 15.51 -16.58
N GLU A 222 -19.60 15.78 -15.29
CA GLU A 222 -19.66 17.14 -14.75
C GLU A 222 -18.34 17.90 -14.99
N PHE A 223 -17.21 17.26 -14.70
CA PHE A 223 -15.90 17.87 -14.95
C PHE A 223 -15.65 18.13 -16.45
N LYS A 224 -16.14 17.26 -17.34
CA LYS A 224 -16.06 17.47 -18.79
C LYS A 224 -16.97 18.58 -19.28
N LYS A 225 -18.19 18.67 -18.74
CA LYS A 225 -19.18 19.68 -19.12
C LYS A 225 -18.80 21.08 -18.62
N HIS A 226 -18.22 21.16 -17.42
CA HIS A 226 -17.85 22.40 -16.77
C HIS A 226 -16.35 22.42 -16.39
N PRO A 227 -15.43 22.56 -17.38
CA PRO A 227 -13.98 22.51 -17.16
C PRO A 227 -13.44 23.83 -16.59
N THR A 228 -14.03 24.33 -15.51
CA THR A 228 -13.48 25.48 -14.79
C THR A 228 -12.14 25.10 -14.18
N LYS A 229 -11.27 26.09 -13.92
CA LYS A 229 -9.95 25.85 -13.28
C LYS A 229 -10.08 25.06 -11.97
N SER A 230 -11.10 25.36 -11.17
CA SER A 230 -11.37 24.66 -9.91
C SER A 230 -11.80 23.21 -10.12
N ASN A 231 -12.66 22.96 -11.11
CA ASN A 231 -13.14 21.62 -11.44
C ASN A 231 -12.02 20.74 -12.00
N LEU A 232 -11.19 21.30 -12.90
CA LEU A 232 -10.01 20.61 -13.41
C LEU A 232 -9.01 20.29 -12.30
N GLN A 233 -8.76 21.23 -11.37
CA GLN A 233 -7.90 20.96 -10.22
C GLN A 233 -8.46 19.83 -9.35
N THR A 234 -9.76 19.86 -9.06
CA THR A 234 -10.43 18.83 -8.25
C THR A 234 -10.33 17.45 -8.92
N ARG A 235 -10.59 17.37 -10.24
CA ARG A 235 -10.42 16.13 -11.02
C ARG A 235 -8.98 15.62 -10.98
N ASN A 236 -8.01 16.53 -11.11
CA ASN A 236 -6.59 16.20 -11.09
C ASN A 236 -6.13 15.72 -9.71
N ASP A 237 -6.66 16.30 -8.63
CA ASP A 237 -6.39 15.90 -7.25
C ASP A 237 -6.90 14.48 -6.98
N PHE A 238 -8.12 14.16 -7.41
CA PHE A 238 -8.64 12.79 -7.31
C PHE A 238 -7.80 11.78 -8.09
N ASN A 239 -7.38 12.14 -9.30
CA ASN A 239 -6.56 11.27 -10.14
C ASN A 239 -5.08 11.22 -9.73
N ALA A 240 -4.64 11.99 -8.73
CA ALA A 240 -3.24 12.03 -8.31
C ALA A 240 -2.70 10.66 -7.90
N VAL A 241 -3.53 9.81 -7.29
CA VAL A 241 -3.13 8.45 -6.90
C VAL A 241 -2.82 7.55 -8.11
N ASN A 242 -3.39 7.85 -9.28
CA ASN A 242 -3.10 7.10 -10.51
C ASN A 242 -1.73 7.48 -11.10
N ARG A 243 -1.24 8.69 -10.82
CA ARG A 243 0.08 9.17 -11.27
C ARG A 243 1.15 8.79 -10.26
N ARG A 244 1.80 7.64 -10.47
CA ARG A 244 2.81 7.10 -9.53
C ARG A 244 3.92 6.34 -10.23
N VAL A 245 5.05 6.21 -9.56
CA VAL A 245 6.15 5.31 -9.94
C VAL A 245 6.37 4.30 -8.83
N LEU A 246 6.39 3.02 -9.18
CA LEU A 246 6.67 1.92 -8.27
C LEU A 246 8.04 1.33 -8.61
N VAL A 247 8.85 1.09 -7.61
CA VAL A 247 10.08 0.29 -7.72
C VAL A 247 9.87 -0.98 -6.93
N PHE A 248 9.88 -2.13 -7.60
CA PHE A 248 9.80 -3.43 -6.94
C PHE A 248 11.19 -4.03 -6.79
N PHE A 249 11.47 -4.54 -5.60
CA PHE A 249 12.68 -5.27 -5.26
C PHE A 249 12.39 -6.76 -5.34
N PHE A 250 13.18 -7.49 -6.11
CA PHE A 250 13.05 -8.93 -6.26
C PHE A 250 14.06 -9.65 -5.36
N LYS A 251 13.76 -10.89 -4.98
CA LYS A 251 14.67 -11.71 -4.17
C LYS A 251 16.11 -11.65 -4.71
N PRO A 252 17.14 -11.44 -3.87
CA PRO A 252 18.54 -11.48 -4.29
C PRO A 252 18.87 -12.70 -5.16
N GLY A 253 19.72 -12.52 -6.16
CA GLY A 253 20.03 -13.54 -7.17
C GLY A 253 19.00 -13.69 -8.30
N THR A 254 17.82 -13.07 -8.20
CA THR A 254 16.83 -13.11 -9.28
C THR A 254 17.35 -12.36 -10.52
N ARG A 255 17.23 -12.99 -11.70
CA ARG A 255 17.48 -12.36 -12.99
C ARG A 255 16.42 -12.77 -14.00
N ILE A 256 16.18 -11.91 -14.97
CA ILE A 256 15.27 -12.21 -16.07
C ILE A 256 15.96 -12.07 -17.42
N ASP A 257 15.51 -12.88 -18.37
CA ASP A 257 15.78 -12.71 -19.78
C ASP A 257 14.83 -11.65 -20.34
N HIS A 258 15.38 -10.51 -20.78
CA HIS A 258 14.59 -9.38 -21.28
C HIS A 258 13.78 -9.73 -22.55
N ALA A 259 14.22 -10.73 -23.32
CA ALA A 259 13.48 -11.18 -24.49
C ALA A 259 12.13 -11.81 -24.09
N LYS A 260 12.11 -12.51 -22.95
CA LYS A 260 10.92 -13.15 -22.36
C LYS A 260 10.09 -12.21 -21.49
N TRP A 261 10.60 -11.03 -21.17
CA TRP A 261 9.86 -10.02 -20.41
C TRP A 261 8.62 -9.54 -21.20
N PRO A 262 7.41 -9.63 -20.63
CA PRO A 262 6.18 -9.42 -21.38
C PRO A 262 5.83 -7.94 -21.57
N CYS A 263 6.33 -7.05 -20.71
CA CYS A 263 6.08 -5.62 -20.88
C CYS A 263 6.88 -5.08 -22.08
N PRO A 264 6.26 -4.24 -22.92
CA PRO A 264 6.97 -3.52 -23.97
C PRO A 264 7.97 -2.53 -23.40
N THR A 265 8.95 -2.12 -24.21
CA THR A 265 9.87 -1.03 -23.84
C THR A 265 9.14 0.30 -23.74
N TRP A 266 9.80 1.32 -23.23
CA TRP A 266 9.22 2.67 -23.17
C TRP A 266 8.92 3.26 -24.56
N LYS A 267 9.71 2.90 -25.59
CA LYS A 267 9.51 3.34 -26.99
C LYS A 267 8.38 2.60 -27.71
N GLN A 268 8.11 1.36 -27.30
CA GLN A 268 7.06 0.55 -27.89
C GLN A 268 5.68 1.02 -27.41
N GLY A 269 4.70 0.99 -28.33
CA GLY A 269 3.32 1.36 -28.06
C GLY A 269 2.57 0.39 -27.14
N SER A 270 1.29 0.68 -26.89
CA SER A 270 0.44 -0.03 -25.92
C SER A 270 0.02 -1.45 -26.31
N LYS A 271 0.09 -1.83 -27.59
CA LYS A 271 -0.39 -3.14 -28.09
C LYS A 271 0.19 -4.33 -27.31
N GLY A 272 1.47 -4.26 -26.94
CA GLY A 272 2.13 -5.28 -26.13
C GLY A 272 1.55 -5.40 -24.72
N CYS A 273 1.12 -4.28 -24.11
CA CYS A 273 0.45 -4.24 -22.81
C CYS A 273 -0.97 -4.81 -22.88
N VAL A 274 -1.76 -4.43 -23.88
CA VAL A 274 -3.16 -4.90 -24.05
C VAL A 274 -3.22 -6.43 -24.16
N SER A 275 -2.21 -7.04 -24.79
CA SER A 275 -2.07 -8.51 -24.83
C SER A 275 -1.89 -9.16 -23.45
N ARG A 276 -1.60 -8.37 -22.42
CA ARG A 276 -1.43 -8.76 -21.01
C ARG A 276 -2.64 -8.44 -20.16
N PHE A 277 -3.74 -7.97 -20.73
CA PHE A 277 -4.92 -7.68 -19.94
C PHE A 277 -5.65 -8.95 -19.47
N TRP A 278 -6.40 -8.82 -18.38
CA TRP A 278 -7.50 -9.73 -18.11
C TRP A 278 -8.52 -9.70 -19.25
N SER A 279 -9.34 -10.74 -19.40
CA SER A 279 -10.38 -10.78 -20.44
C SER A 279 -11.40 -9.65 -20.29
N ASP A 280 -11.61 -9.16 -19.07
CA ASP A 280 -12.44 -8.02 -18.70
C ASP A 280 -11.62 -6.73 -18.45
N GLY A 281 -10.36 -6.68 -18.89
CA GLY A 281 -9.43 -5.60 -18.55
C GLY A 281 -9.92 -4.21 -18.96
N ASP A 282 -10.64 -4.10 -20.08
CA ASP A 282 -11.25 -2.83 -20.48
C ASP A 282 -12.36 -2.38 -19.52
N ASN A 283 -13.17 -3.30 -19.00
CA ASN A 283 -14.15 -2.98 -17.96
C ASN A 283 -13.46 -2.56 -16.66
N ARG A 284 -12.40 -3.26 -16.26
CA ARG A 284 -11.64 -2.93 -15.03
C ARG A 284 -11.19 -1.47 -15.04
N ARG A 285 -10.62 -0.99 -16.14
CA ARG A 285 -10.08 0.38 -16.25
C ARG A 285 -11.08 1.45 -16.69
N ASN A 286 -12.18 1.11 -17.38
CA ASN A 286 -13.07 2.10 -17.99
C ASN A 286 -14.51 2.12 -17.43
N LEU A 287 -14.99 1.03 -16.84
CA LEU A 287 -16.37 0.99 -16.32
C LEU A 287 -16.51 1.97 -15.16
N ARG A 288 -17.50 2.87 -15.24
CA ARG A 288 -17.84 3.82 -14.17
C ARG A 288 -19.27 3.57 -13.73
N TYR A 289 -19.50 3.60 -12.42
CA TYR A 289 -20.84 3.53 -11.87
C TYR A 289 -21.50 4.92 -11.93
N PRO A 290 -22.83 5.01 -12.09
CA PRO A 290 -23.54 6.28 -12.19
C PRO A 290 -23.14 7.28 -11.09
N ASN A 291 -23.18 6.82 -9.84
CA ASN A 291 -22.97 7.64 -8.65
C ASN A 291 -22.06 6.95 -7.62
N ALA A 292 -21.06 6.19 -8.07
CA ALA A 292 -20.08 5.58 -7.17
C ALA A 292 -18.68 5.64 -7.76
N ARG A 293 -17.71 5.99 -6.92
CA ARG A 293 -16.29 5.92 -7.25
C ARG A 293 -15.80 4.47 -7.10
N ARG A 294 -14.79 4.10 -7.88
CA ARG A 294 -14.16 2.78 -7.81
C ARG A 294 -12.72 2.93 -7.35
N GLU A 295 -12.36 2.20 -6.29
CA GLU A 295 -11.02 2.22 -5.71
C GLU A 295 -10.54 0.79 -5.53
N LEU A 296 -9.38 0.45 -6.09
CA LEU A 296 -8.84 -0.92 -6.03
C LEU A 296 -8.91 -1.48 -4.60
N GLY A 297 -9.44 -2.69 -4.46
CA GLY A 297 -9.51 -3.40 -3.18
C GLY A 297 -10.52 -2.84 -2.18
N LYS A 298 -11.31 -1.81 -2.53
CA LYS A 298 -12.39 -1.28 -1.69
C LYS A 298 -13.77 -1.65 -2.23
N ILE A 299 -14.75 -1.69 -1.35
CA ILE A 299 -16.16 -1.80 -1.74
C ILE A 299 -16.63 -0.45 -2.26
N SER A 300 -17.09 -0.39 -3.51
CA SER A 300 -17.72 0.81 -4.07
C SER A 300 -19.07 1.06 -3.41
N LYS A 301 -19.28 2.31 -2.96
CA LYS A 301 -20.51 2.77 -2.35
C LYS A 301 -21.12 3.90 -3.16
N ASP A 302 -22.44 3.90 -3.25
CA ASP A 302 -23.19 5.01 -3.81
C ASP A 302 -22.94 6.27 -2.98
N LEU A 303 -22.68 7.39 -3.65
CA LEU A 303 -22.22 8.63 -3.01
C LEU A 303 -23.33 9.35 -2.24
N ASP A 304 -24.60 9.10 -2.57
CA ASP A 304 -25.74 9.74 -1.91
C ASP A 304 -26.24 8.91 -0.73
N THR A 305 -26.35 7.59 -0.91
CA THR A 305 -26.93 6.67 0.08
C THR A 305 -25.89 6.03 0.99
N GLY A 306 -24.64 5.91 0.53
CA GLY A 306 -23.58 5.16 1.20
C GLY A 306 -23.73 3.64 1.09
N GLU A 307 -24.73 3.14 0.38
CA GLU A 307 -24.96 1.71 0.19
C GLU A 307 -23.95 1.11 -0.78
N ALA A 308 -23.58 -0.16 -0.55
CA ALA A 308 -22.66 -0.87 -1.42
C ALA A 308 -23.28 -1.11 -2.81
N VAL A 309 -22.60 -0.69 -3.87
CA VAL A 309 -23.02 -0.95 -5.26
C VAL A 309 -22.84 -2.43 -5.62
N LYS A 310 -21.91 -3.11 -4.94
CA LYS A 310 -21.71 -4.56 -5.00
C LYS A 310 -21.06 -5.08 -3.71
N ALA A 311 -21.22 -6.38 -3.44
CA ALA A 311 -20.71 -7.01 -2.21
C ALA A 311 -19.18 -7.24 -2.20
N GLU A 312 -18.55 -7.28 -3.37
CA GLU A 312 -17.13 -7.61 -3.50
C GLU A 312 -16.25 -6.37 -3.68
N PRO A 313 -14.99 -6.39 -3.23
CA PRO A 313 -14.03 -5.33 -3.52
C PRO A 313 -13.85 -5.06 -5.02
N GLU A 314 -13.49 -3.82 -5.35
CA GLU A 314 -13.22 -3.40 -6.71
C GLU A 314 -11.92 -3.99 -7.27
N GLU A 315 -12.00 -4.40 -8.53
CA GLU A 315 -10.86 -4.77 -9.33
C GLU A 315 -10.74 -3.81 -10.51
N THR A 316 -9.72 -2.95 -10.49
CA THR A 316 -9.57 -1.85 -11.46
C THR A 316 -8.38 -2.03 -12.39
N PHE A 317 -7.42 -2.89 -12.06
CA PHE A 317 -6.23 -3.09 -12.89
C PHE A 317 -6.50 -3.98 -14.09
N ALA A 318 -6.25 -3.46 -15.29
CA ALA A 318 -6.42 -4.22 -16.52
C ALA A 318 -5.26 -5.21 -16.73
N CYS A 319 -4.02 -4.84 -16.41
CA CYS A 319 -2.84 -5.65 -16.73
C CYS A 319 -2.62 -6.77 -15.70
N ARG A 320 -2.90 -8.02 -16.10
CA ARG A 320 -2.72 -9.21 -15.25
C ARG A 320 -1.28 -9.44 -14.81
N PHE A 321 -0.32 -9.06 -15.65
CA PHE A 321 1.10 -9.22 -15.36
C PHE A 321 1.56 -8.24 -14.27
N TYR A 322 1.19 -6.97 -14.39
CA TYR A 322 1.51 -5.97 -13.38
C TYR A 322 0.76 -6.27 -12.08
N TYR A 323 -0.53 -6.60 -12.18
CA TYR A 323 -1.33 -6.95 -11.00
C TYR A 323 -0.72 -8.10 -10.20
N GLY A 324 -0.18 -9.14 -10.86
CA GLY A 324 0.52 -10.22 -10.18
C GLY A 324 1.88 -9.86 -9.56
N ILE A 325 2.49 -8.73 -9.93
CA ILE A 325 3.72 -8.21 -9.29
C ILE A 325 3.35 -7.29 -8.12
N SER A 326 2.28 -6.51 -8.28
CA SER A 326 1.85 -5.54 -7.27
C SER A 326 0.89 -6.11 -6.24
N LEU A 327 0.43 -7.36 -6.41
CA LEU A 327 -0.38 -8.08 -5.43
C LEU A 327 0.32 -8.02 -4.07
N ASP A 328 -0.42 -7.66 -3.02
CA ASP A 328 0.07 -7.59 -1.65
C ASP A 328 1.17 -6.54 -1.40
N SER A 329 1.44 -5.64 -2.36
CA SER A 329 2.42 -4.57 -2.21
C SER A 329 1.89 -3.45 -1.32
N PRO A 330 2.58 -3.13 -0.20
CA PRO A 330 2.21 -1.98 0.63
C PRO A 330 2.34 -0.64 -0.05
N CYS A 331 3.19 -0.58 -1.07
CA CYS A 331 3.43 0.62 -1.83
C CYS A 331 2.41 0.85 -2.95
N GLU A 332 1.53 -0.12 -3.19
CA GLU A 332 0.50 -0.05 -4.21
C GLU A 332 -0.85 0.22 -3.54
N PRO A 333 -1.39 1.46 -3.61
CA PRO A 333 -2.59 1.80 -2.85
C PRO A 333 -3.77 0.94 -3.31
N GLY A 334 -4.51 0.39 -2.35
CA GLY A 334 -5.65 -0.51 -2.64
C GLY A 334 -5.29 -1.95 -3.01
N ALA A 335 -4.01 -2.27 -3.23
CA ALA A 335 -3.59 -3.66 -3.47
C ALA A 335 -3.38 -4.46 -2.18
N LEU A 336 -3.13 -3.79 -1.04
CA LEU A 336 -3.12 -4.41 0.27
C LEU A 336 -4.53 -4.62 0.79
N LYS A 337 -4.83 -5.85 1.22
CA LYS A 337 -5.90 -6.08 2.19
C LYS A 337 -5.42 -5.53 3.53
N LEU A 338 -6.24 -4.69 4.15
CA LEU A 338 -5.98 -4.15 5.49
C LEU A 338 -7.00 -4.74 6.46
N TRP A 339 -6.57 -5.15 7.63
CA TRP A 339 -7.42 -5.43 8.78
C TRP A 339 -7.64 -4.13 9.55
N PRO A 340 -8.86 -3.56 9.53
CA PRO A 340 -9.23 -2.51 10.47
C PRO A 340 -9.36 -3.12 11.86
N LEU A 341 -8.58 -2.61 12.82
CA LEU A 341 -8.68 -2.96 14.22
C LEU A 341 -8.99 -1.70 15.02
N ARG A 342 -10.07 -1.71 15.81
CA ARG A 342 -10.40 -0.63 16.74
C ARG A 342 -9.98 -1.03 18.14
N ILE A 343 -9.12 -0.26 18.78
CA ILE A 343 -8.73 -0.50 20.17
C ILE A 343 -9.57 0.37 21.09
N MET A 344 -10.15 -0.27 22.11
CA MET A 344 -11.00 0.37 23.11
C MET A 344 -10.36 0.25 24.49
N ILE A 345 -10.46 1.32 25.29
CA ILE A 345 -10.17 1.34 26.72
C ILE A 345 -11.39 0.77 27.45
N PRO A 346 -11.21 -0.26 28.32
CA PRO A 346 -12.29 -0.82 29.12
C PRO A 346 -12.97 0.23 29.99
N GLY A 347 -14.30 0.22 30.02
CA GLY A 347 -15.13 1.17 30.76
C GLY A 347 -16.62 0.97 30.44
N HIS A 348 -17.50 1.68 31.14
CA HIS A 348 -18.94 1.69 30.84
C HIS A 348 -19.41 3.13 30.61
N PRO A 349 -19.48 3.60 29.35
CA PRO A 349 -19.17 2.90 28.11
C PRO A 349 -17.66 2.77 27.82
N PRO A 350 -17.24 1.80 26.98
CA PRO A 350 -15.86 1.72 26.52
C PRO A 350 -15.51 2.94 25.66
N THR A 351 -14.27 3.41 25.74
CA THR A 351 -13.81 4.61 25.00
C THR A 351 -12.71 4.27 24.01
N PRO A 352 -12.67 4.88 22.81
CA PRO A 352 -11.64 4.57 21.83
C PRO A 352 -10.26 5.02 22.28
N LEU A 353 -9.24 4.20 22.01
CA LEU A 353 -7.85 4.53 22.29
C LEU A 353 -7.29 5.40 21.16
N VAL A 354 -7.40 6.72 21.29
CA VAL A 354 -7.09 7.70 20.23
C VAL A 354 -5.62 8.16 20.26
N LYS A 355 -5.01 8.33 19.08
CA LYS A 355 -3.66 8.90 18.87
C LYS A 355 -2.57 8.20 19.69
N LYS A 356 -2.64 6.88 19.78
CA LYS A 356 -1.62 6.05 20.44
C LYS A 356 -0.73 5.36 19.44
N ARG A 357 0.58 5.41 19.70
CA ARG A 357 1.61 4.78 18.87
C ARG A 357 1.45 3.26 18.93
N PHE A 358 1.61 2.61 17.80
CA PHE A 358 1.62 1.16 17.71
C PHE A 358 2.72 0.68 16.78
N VAL A 359 3.10 -0.58 16.98
CA VAL A 359 4.02 -1.33 16.15
C VAL A 359 3.41 -2.69 15.87
N VAL A 360 3.34 -3.11 14.62
CA VAL A 360 2.93 -4.45 14.23
C VAL A 360 4.12 -5.16 13.61
N ILE A 361 4.53 -6.28 14.19
CA ILE A 361 5.50 -7.20 13.60
C ILE A 361 4.70 -8.34 12.97
N ALA A 362 4.80 -8.49 11.65
CA ALA A 362 3.99 -9.42 10.90
C ALA A 362 4.73 -10.73 10.61
N GLY A 363 4.69 -11.64 11.58
CA GLY A 363 5.44 -12.89 11.58
C GLY A 363 6.28 -13.06 12.85
N THR A 364 6.88 -14.25 12.99
CA THR A 364 7.73 -14.60 14.15
C THR A 364 9.22 -14.68 13.81
N GLU A 365 9.57 -14.55 12.53
CA GLU A 365 10.94 -14.60 12.04
C GLU A 365 11.69 -13.29 12.32
N GLU A 366 13.02 -13.35 12.37
CA GLU A 366 13.90 -12.21 12.64
C GLU A 366 13.75 -11.08 11.59
N ASP A 367 13.35 -11.42 10.36
CA ASP A 367 13.15 -10.49 9.26
C ASP A 367 11.67 -10.13 9.02
N ALA A 368 10.79 -10.44 9.97
CA ALA A 368 9.37 -10.12 9.88
C ALA A 368 9.14 -8.62 9.62
N PRO A 369 8.24 -8.25 8.67
CA PRO A 369 7.89 -6.87 8.42
C PRO A 369 7.40 -6.15 9.68
N ILE A 370 7.88 -4.92 9.88
CA ILE A 370 7.49 -4.08 11.01
C ILE A 370 6.74 -2.86 10.46
N PHE A 371 5.52 -2.65 10.94
CA PHE A 371 4.67 -1.51 10.61
C PHE A 371 4.50 -0.64 11.84
N ARG A 372 4.78 0.65 11.73
CA ARG A 372 4.60 1.61 12.83
C ARG A 372 3.56 2.64 12.46
N GLY A 373 2.77 3.08 13.43
CA GLY A 373 1.73 4.07 13.19
C GLY A 373 1.10 4.60 14.47
N GLU A 374 0.01 5.35 14.33
CA GLU A 374 -0.82 5.84 15.43
C GLU A 374 -2.28 5.49 15.18
N THR A 375 -3.03 5.21 16.25
CA THR A 375 -4.47 5.02 16.17
C THR A 375 -5.19 6.32 15.78
N GLY A 376 -6.23 6.21 14.96
CA GLY A 376 -7.04 7.33 14.49
C GLY A 376 -7.92 7.96 15.57
N GLU A 377 -8.71 8.96 15.17
CA GLU A 377 -9.60 9.71 16.07
C GLU A 377 -10.76 8.89 16.65
N ASP A 378 -11.04 7.73 16.05
CA ASP A 378 -11.99 6.74 16.54
C ASP A 378 -11.30 5.51 17.16
N GLY A 379 -9.98 5.56 17.37
CA GLY A 379 -9.19 4.46 17.94
C GLY A 379 -8.90 3.32 16.96
N LYS A 380 -9.17 3.51 15.66
CA LYS A 380 -8.85 2.52 14.62
C LYS A 380 -7.40 2.56 14.20
N MET A 381 -6.87 1.40 13.84
CA MET A 381 -5.60 1.20 13.16
C MET A 381 -5.82 0.21 12.02
N PHE A 382 -5.03 0.33 10.97
CA PHE A 382 -5.10 -0.55 9.81
C PHE A 382 -3.83 -1.38 9.74
N ILE A 383 -3.99 -2.69 9.74
CA ILE A 383 -2.89 -3.65 9.76
C ILE A 383 -2.86 -4.40 8.43
N PRO A 384 -1.71 -4.50 7.74
CA PRO A 384 -1.63 -5.32 6.53
C PRO A 384 -2.02 -6.78 6.80
N ALA A 385 -3.04 -7.24 6.10
CA ALA A 385 -3.51 -8.62 6.09
C ALA A 385 -2.67 -9.42 5.10
N LEU A 386 -1.53 -9.94 5.55
CA LEU A 386 -0.59 -10.63 4.66
C LEU A 386 -1.14 -11.98 4.20
N ASP A 387 -1.65 -12.80 5.12
CA ASP A 387 -2.44 -14.00 4.84
C ASP A 387 -3.22 -14.45 6.10
N ASP A 388 -4.00 -15.53 5.97
CA ASP A 388 -4.82 -16.12 7.03
C ASP A 388 -4.03 -16.99 8.03
N LYS A 389 -2.70 -17.08 7.92
CA LYS A 389 -1.85 -17.93 8.78
C LYS A 389 -0.79 -17.15 9.53
N THR A 390 -0.52 -15.92 9.11
CA THR A 390 0.51 -15.07 9.69
C THR A 390 0.07 -14.64 11.09
N THR A 391 0.92 -14.94 12.07
CA THR A 391 0.78 -14.41 13.43
C THR A 391 1.34 -13.00 13.46
N LEU A 392 0.57 -12.03 13.95
CA LEU A 392 1.03 -10.66 14.12
C LEU A 392 1.30 -10.37 15.59
N ILE A 393 2.38 -9.66 15.86
CA ILE A 393 2.67 -9.11 17.19
C ILE A 393 2.35 -7.62 17.15
N LEU A 394 1.30 -7.21 17.84
CA LEU A 394 0.96 -5.81 18.06
C LEU A 394 1.61 -5.32 19.35
N LYS A 395 2.51 -4.35 19.28
CA LYS A 395 2.95 -3.55 20.42
C LYS A 395 2.19 -2.23 20.43
N LEU A 396 1.64 -1.82 21.57
CA LEU A 396 0.80 -0.64 21.68
C LEU A 396 1.19 0.24 22.86
N ASP A 397 1.37 1.54 22.61
CA ASP A 397 1.65 2.57 23.62
C ASP A 397 0.37 2.98 24.37
N ALA A 398 -0.21 2.03 25.10
CA ALA A 398 -1.47 2.20 25.80
C ALA A 398 -1.36 2.15 27.32
N TRP A 399 -0.14 2.06 27.87
CA TRP A 399 0.04 1.86 29.32
C TRP A 399 -0.61 2.97 30.14
N ASP A 400 -0.32 4.23 29.81
CA ASP A 400 -0.88 5.40 30.49
C ASP A 400 -2.41 5.48 30.38
N ALA A 401 -2.96 5.00 29.26
CA ALA A 401 -4.39 5.05 28.98
C ALA A 401 -5.18 3.94 29.67
N LEU A 402 -4.56 2.78 29.88
CA LEU A 402 -5.20 1.60 30.49
C LEU A 402 -4.97 1.51 32.00
N TYR A 403 -3.83 1.98 32.49
CA TYR A 403 -3.40 1.78 33.88
C TYR A 403 -3.07 3.09 34.62
N GLY A 404 -3.24 4.24 33.96
CA GLY A 404 -2.80 5.54 34.47
C GLY A 404 -1.30 5.76 34.26
N LYS A 405 -0.83 7.00 34.50
CA LYS A 405 0.61 7.31 34.42
C LYS A 405 1.36 6.41 35.39
N LEU A 406 2.35 5.68 34.90
CA LEU A 406 3.36 5.11 35.80
C LEU A 406 3.96 6.31 36.55
N GLU A 407 3.81 6.39 37.87
CA GLU A 407 4.75 7.18 38.65
C GLU A 407 6.11 6.59 38.30
N THR A 408 6.96 7.39 37.65
CA THR A 408 8.33 7.01 37.36
C THR A 408 8.96 6.68 38.71
N ASP A 409 9.07 5.38 39.01
CA ASP A 409 9.79 4.93 40.19
C ASP A 409 11.18 5.56 40.07
N LYS A 410 11.49 6.49 40.98
CA LYS A 410 12.75 7.27 40.95
C LYS A 410 13.98 6.36 41.06
N ASN A 411 13.78 5.09 41.40
CA ASN A 411 14.81 4.07 41.54
C ASN A 411 14.85 3.06 40.38
N PHE A 412 14.00 3.20 39.35
CA PHE A 412 14.09 2.35 38.17
C PHE A 412 15.24 2.81 37.27
N VAL A 413 16.34 2.06 37.31
CA VAL A 413 17.41 2.17 36.31
C VAL A 413 16.98 1.34 35.11
N PRO A 414 16.66 1.96 33.95
CA PRO A 414 16.37 1.19 32.75
C PRO A 414 17.56 0.27 32.45
N PRO A 415 17.32 -0.98 31.98
CA PRO A 415 18.43 -1.79 31.50
C PRO A 415 19.21 -0.96 30.47
N PRO A 416 20.55 -0.97 30.53
CA PRO A 416 21.36 -0.21 29.58
C PRO A 416 20.89 -0.54 28.17
N PRO A 417 20.81 0.46 27.26
CA PRO A 417 20.34 0.23 25.90
C PRO A 417 21.09 -0.97 25.33
N VAL A 418 20.34 -2.01 24.97
CA VAL A 418 20.91 -3.20 24.32
C VAL A 418 21.27 -2.76 22.92
N GLN A 419 22.49 -2.21 22.79
CA GLN A 419 23.02 -1.62 21.56
C GLN A 419 22.15 -0.47 21.01
N GLU A 420 22.73 0.39 20.17
CA GLU A 420 21.91 1.35 19.42
C GLU A 420 20.87 0.55 18.61
N PRO A 421 19.60 1.00 18.55
CA PRO A 421 18.60 0.28 17.79
C PRO A 421 19.09 0.13 16.35
N GLU A 422 19.24 -1.10 15.87
CA GLU A 422 19.61 -1.38 14.46
C GLU A 422 18.60 -0.76 13.47
N ASP A 423 17.41 -0.42 13.97
CA ASP A 423 16.30 0.20 13.26
C ASP A 423 16.19 1.70 13.61
N ALA A 424 16.57 2.57 12.66
CA ALA A 424 16.50 4.02 12.82
C ALA A 424 15.08 4.58 12.98
N ASP A 425 14.04 3.77 12.71
CA ASP A 425 12.64 4.14 12.87
C ASP A 425 12.01 3.58 14.18
N GLU A 426 12.79 2.95 15.07
CA GLU A 426 12.32 2.46 16.37
C GLU A 426 11.98 3.61 17.32
N PHE A 427 10.84 3.52 18.01
CA PHE A 427 10.52 4.51 19.05
C PHE A 427 11.51 4.35 20.22
N PRO A 428 12.04 5.44 20.81
CA PRO A 428 13.01 5.35 21.91
C PRO A 428 12.56 4.51 23.11
N ASP A 429 11.25 4.35 23.27
CA ASP A 429 10.58 3.62 24.34
C ASP A 429 9.71 2.45 23.83
N GLU A 430 9.90 1.98 22.59
CA GLU A 430 9.11 0.91 21.97
C GLU A 430 9.10 -0.38 22.81
N SER A 431 10.20 -0.67 23.51
CA SER A 431 10.34 -1.82 24.41
C SER A 431 9.35 -1.84 25.57
N ARG A 432 8.72 -0.70 25.88
CA ARG A 432 7.73 -0.54 26.97
C ARG A 432 6.29 -0.72 26.50
N PHE A 433 6.05 -0.87 25.20
CA PHE A 433 4.71 -0.98 24.65
C PHE A 433 4.06 -2.31 25.05
N LEU A 434 2.75 -2.29 25.27
CA LEU A 434 1.96 -3.49 25.57
C LEU A 434 1.94 -4.42 24.37
N LYS A 435 2.34 -5.68 24.58
CA LYS A 435 2.44 -6.68 23.51
C LYS A 435 1.21 -7.57 23.48
N TYR A 436 0.61 -7.68 22.30
CA TYR A 436 -0.52 -8.55 21.97
C TYR A 436 -0.13 -9.45 20.80
N THR A 437 -0.64 -10.68 20.80
CA THR A 437 -0.51 -11.61 19.67
C THR A 437 -1.85 -11.70 18.96
N LEU A 438 -1.88 -11.34 17.69
CA LEU A 438 -3.05 -11.43 16.82
C LEU A 438 -2.90 -12.64 15.89
N ASN A 439 -3.85 -13.56 15.93
CA ASN A 439 -3.88 -14.70 15.02
C ASN A 439 -4.62 -14.30 13.74
N GLY A 440 -3.90 -14.21 12.63
CA GLY A 440 -4.44 -13.69 11.37
C GLY A 440 -5.57 -14.47 10.70
N GLY A 441 -5.83 -15.70 11.18
CA GLY A 441 -6.72 -16.66 10.52
C GLY A 441 -8.13 -16.82 11.09
N MET A 442 -8.54 -16.03 12.08
CA MET A 442 -9.78 -16.35 12.82
C MET A 442 -10.90 -15.30 12.73
N LEU A 443 -10.73 -14.22 11.98
CA LEU A 443 -11.81 -13.23 11.81
C LEU A 443 -12.74 -13.65 10.66
N VAL A 444 -13.74 -14.47 11.01
CA VAL A 444 -14.84 -14.86 10.13
C VAL A 444 -15.74 -13.65 9.83
N LYS A 445 -16.14 -13.44 8.57
CA LYS A 445 -17.12 -12.41 8.17
C LYS A 445 -18.41 -12.53 9.01
N LEU A 446 -19.00 -11.39 9.36
CA LEU A 446 -20.06 -11.25 10.35
C LEU A 446 -21.31 -12.14 10.09
N VAL A 447 -21.54 -12.49 8.82
CA VAL A 447 -22.82 -12.95 8.25
C VAL A 447 -22.95 -14.47 8.04
N THR A 448 -22.06 -15.33 8.57
CA THR A 448 -22.15 -16.80 8.32
C THR A 448 -22.67 -17.67 9.48
N GLY A 449 -23.10 -17.06 10.59
CA GLY A 449 -24.00 -17.68 11.58
C GLY A 449 -23.38 -18.76 12.51
N GLY A 450 -23.63 -18.60 13.81
CA GLY A 450 -23.34 -19.62 14.83
C GLY A 450 -23.16 -19.02 16.23
N ASP A 451 -23.61 -19.73 17.27
CA ASP A 451 -23.54 -19.29 18.67
C ASP A 451 -22.12 -18.86 19.07
N GLN A 452 -21.07 -19.52 18.56
CA GLN A 452 -19.68 -19.21 18.91
C GLN A 452 -19.26 -17.79 18.49
N ALA A 453 -19.67 -17.33 17.31
CA ALA A 453 -19.31 -15.99 16.82
C ALA A 453 -19.95 -14.89 17.68
N VAL A 454 -21.19 -15.10 18.14
CA VAL A 454 -21.87 -14.18 19.07
C VAL A 454 -21.13 -14.13 20.41
N LYS A 455 -20.70 -15.28 20.94
CA LYS A 455 -19.94 -15.36 22.20
C LYS A 455 -18.59 -14.64 22.10
N ASP A 456 -17.85 -14.88 21.03
CA ASP A 456 -16.54 -14.25 20.82
C ASP A 456 -16.66 -12.71 20.74
N ARG A 457 -17.71 -12.21 20.08
CA ARG A 457 -17.97 -10.76 19.95
C ARG A 457 -18.37 -10.12 21.27
N LEU A 458 -19.32 -10.74 21.97
CA LEU A 458 -19.76 -10.28 23.29
C LEU A 458 -18.56 -10.26 24.26
N PHE A 459 -17.75 -11.31 24.28
CA PHE A 459 -16.53 -11.38 25.07
C PHE A 459 -15.58 -10.21 24.80
N ASN A 460 -15.30 -9.95 23.52
CA ASN A 460 -14.42 -8.86 23.09
C ASN A 460 -14.99 -7.46 23.40
N LEU A 461 -16.31 -7.31 23.43
CA LEU A 461 -17.00 -6.10 23.87
C LEU A 461 -17.10 -5.99 25.40
N GLY A 462 -16.56 -6.96 26.15
CA GLY A 462 -16.54 -6.97 27.61
C GLY A 462 -17.79 -7.57 28.26
N TYR A 463 -18.64 -8.26 27.50
CA TYR A 463 -19.81 -8.99 28.01
C TYR A 463 -19.47 -10.48 28.21
N GLY A 464 -20.02 -11.08 29.27
CA GLY A 464 -19.80 -12.50 29.58
C GLY A 464 -18.56 -12.77 30.44
N PRO A 465 -18.19 -14.05 30.66
CA PRO A 465 -17.08 -14.42 31.54
C PRO A 465 -15.72 -14.00 30.97
N ASN A 466 -14.76 -13.73 31.86
CA ASN A 466 -13.40 -13.26 31.52
C ASN A 466 -12.48 -14.29 30.81
N SER A 467 -13.06 -15.35 30.24
CA SER A 467 -12.37 -16.32 29.41
C SER A 467 -13.34 -17.00 28.47
N LEU A 468 -13.00 -17.06 27.17
CA LEU A 468 -13.78 -17.76 26.15
C LEU A 468 -14.00 -19.25 26.47
N ALA A 469 -13.02 -19.91 27.10
CA ALA A 469 -13.12 -21.31 27.50
C ALA A 469 -14.13 -21.56 28.64
N ARG A 470 -14.67 -20.51 29.28
CA ARG A 470 -15.61 -20.63 30.39
C ARG A 470 -17.07 -20.40 30.04
N TRP A 471 -17.38 -20.08 28.79
CA TRP A 471 -18.75 -19.87 28.36
C TRP A 471 -19.55 -21.17 28.42
N ASP A 472 -20.69 -21.13 29.12
CA ASP A 472 -21.67 -22.22 29.22
C ASP A 472 -21.10 -23.58 29.67
N LEU A 473 -20.02 -23.59 30.46
CA LEU A 473 -19.40 -24.81 30.98
C LEU A 473 -20.37 -25.69 31.79
N ASN A 474 -21.40 -25.10 32.38
CA ASN A 474 -22.45 -25.82 33.07
C ASN A 474 -23.73 -25.84 32.20
N PRO A 475 -24.01 -26.94 31.48
CA PRO A 475 -25.20 -27.05 30.64
C PRO A 475 -26.52 -27.02 31.43
N ALA A 476 -26.48 -27.17 32.76
CA ALA A 476 -27.66 -27.06 33.63
C ALA A 476 -27.97 -25.62 34.09
N ALA A 477 -27.09 -24.64 33.84
CA ALA A 477 -27.30 -23.26 34.23
C ALA A 477 -28.41 -22.60 33.39
N LYS A 478 -29.42 -22.02 34.04
CA LYS A 478 -30.50 -21.26 33.39
C LYS A 478 -30.70 -19.90 34.08
N PRO A 479 -30.56 -18.75 33.39
CA PRO A 479 -30.09 -18.63 32.00
C PRO A 479 -28.60 -19.02 31.85
N SER A 480 -28.21 -19.44 30.65
CA SER A 480 -26.81 -19.71 30.30
C SER A 480 -25.97 -18.44 30.39
N ASP A 481 -24.64 -18.54 30.42
CA ASP A 481 -23.78 -17.36 30.45
C ASP A 481 -23.88 -16.57 29.15
N THR A 482 -24.10 -17.26 28.03
CA THR A 482 -24.44 -16.63 26.75
C THR A 482 -25.72 -15.81 26.84
N THR A 483 -26.81 -16.38 27.37
CA THR A 483 -28.09 -15.65 27.51
C THR A 483 -27.95 -14.44 28.44
N LYS A 484 -27.18 -14.55 29.54
CA LYS A 484 -26.92 -13.40 30.43
C LYS A 484 -26.14 -12.30 29.71
N ALA A 485 -25.11 -12.66 28.94
CA ALA A 485 -24.30 -11.71 28.18
C ALA A 485 -25.15 -11.00 27.11
N ILE A 486 -26.01 -11.73 26.39
CA ILE A 486 -26.95 -11.17 25.40
C ILE A 486 -27.91 -10.19 26.07
N LYS A 487 -28.56 -10.58 27.18
CA LYS A 487 -29.48 -9.68 27.90
C LYS A 487 -28.79 -8.41 28.37
N ARG A 488 -27.56 -8.53 28.87
CA ARG A 488 -26.80 -7.38 29.32
C ARG A 488 -26.45 -6.44 28.17
N PHE A 489 -26.06 -6.99 27.03
CA PHE A 489 -25.83 -6.21 25.81
C PHE A 489 -27.11 -5.51 25.34
N GLN A 490 -28.24 -6.24 25.26
CA GLN A 490 -29.53 -5.67 24.89
C GLN A 490 -29.94 -4.52 25.82
N HIS A 491 -29.82 -4.70 27.13
CA HIS A 491 -30.08 -3.67 28.12
C HIS A 491 -29.20 -2.42 27.89
N ASP A 492 -27.88 -2.60 27.79
CA ASP A 492 -26.94 -1.49 27.67
C ASP A 492 -27.08 -0.72 26.34
N HIS A 493 -27.62 -1.37 25.30
CA HIS A 493 -27.92 -0.77 24.00
C HIS A 493 -29.41 -0.45 23.76
N GLN A 494 -30.25 -0.50 24.80
CA GLN A 494 -31.68 -0.12 24.75
C GLN A 494 -32.50 -0.95 23.75
N LEU A 495 -32.19 -2.23 23.62
CA LEU A 495 -32.94 -3.22 22.82
C LEU A 495 -33.90 -4.03 23.71
N ASP A 496 -34.80 -4.79 23.08
CA ASP A 496 -35.65 -5.75 23.79
C ASP A 496 -34.79 -6.86 24.42
N GLU A 497 -34.89 -7.04 25.74
CA GLU A 497 -34.10 -8.02 26.51
C GLU A 497 -34.58 -9.48 26.35
N SER A 498 -34.67 -9.95 25.10
CA SER A 498 -35.10 -11.30 24.74
C SER A 498 -34.14 -12.38 25.27
N GLY A 499 -32.85 -12.06 25.42
CA GLY A 499 -31.79 -13.02 25.75
C GLY A 499 -31.44 -13.97 24.61
N THR A 500 -31.96 -13.70 23.41
CA THR A 500 -31.65 -14.36 22.14
C THR A 500 -30.99 -13.36 21.21
N ALA A 501 -30.00 -13.79 20.42
CA ALA A 501 -29.40 -12.94 19.40
C ALA A 501 -30.34 -12.84 18.18
N ASP A 502 -31.47 -12.15 18.37
CA ASP A 502 -32.42 -11.79 17.31
C ASP A 502 -31.81 -10.79 16.32
N ASP A 503 -32.50 -10.54 15.20
CA ASP A 503 -31.99 -9.70 14.11
C ASP A 503 -31.57 -8.31 14.61
N ALA A 504 -32.35 -7.66 15.48
CA ALA A 504 -31.99 -6.36 16.06
C ALA A 504 -30.73 -6.43 16.94
N THR A 505 -30.56 -7.51 17.69
CA THR A 505 -29.35 -7.75 18.50
C THR A 505 -28.15 -8.04 17.62
N LEU A 506 -28.32 -8.80 16.53
CA LEU A 506 -27.25 -9.09 15.57
C LEU A 506 -26.83 -7.83 14.81
N ASP A 507 -27.78 -7.01 14.36
CA ASP A 507 -27.54 -5.71 13.71
C ASP A 507 -26.80 -4.76 14.66
N LYS A 508 -27.19 -4.72 15.95
CA LYS A 508 -26.52 -3.86 16.94
C LYS A 508 -25.16 -4.40 17.34
N LEU A 509 -24.99 -5.72 17.45
CA LEU A 509 -23.68 -6.34 17.64
C LEU A 509 -22.77 -6.05 16.43
N GLU A 510 -23.32 -6.05 15.21
CA GLU A 510 -22.62 -5.66 14.00
C GLU A 510 -22.20 -4.17 14.04
N GLU A 511 -23.09 -3.28 14.48
CA GLU A 511 -22.79 -1.86 14.65
C GLU A 511 -21.66 -1.60 15.68
N GLU A 512 -21.70 -2.28 16.83
CA GLU A 512 -20.78 -2.05 17.96
C GLU A 512 -19.44 -2.81 17.82
N TYR A 513 -19.47 -4.02 17.25
CA TYR A 513 -18.28 -4.85 17.01
C TYR A 513 -17.58 -4.50 15.68
N GLY A 514 -18.34 -4.11 14.66
CA GLY A 514 -17.86 -3.53 13.40
C GLY A 514 -18.29 -4.28 12.13
N ASP A 515 -19.18 -3.66 11.35
CA ASP A 515 -19.15 -3.66 9.88
C ASP A 515 -19.05 -2.22 9.34
N GLU A 516 -18.20 -2.04 8.32
CA GLU A 516 -18.06 -0.80 7.58
C GLU A 516 -19.19 -0.66 6.55
N SER A 517 -20.40 -0.28 6.99
CA SER A 517 -21.31 0.44 6.07
C SER A 517 -21.18 1.96 6.19
N ARG A 518 -20.63 2.52 7.28
CA ARG A 518 -20.55 3.98 7.47
C ARG A 518 -19.13 4.50 7.72
N HIS A 519 -18.65 5.39 6.83
CA HIS A 519 -18.15 6.74 7.14
C HIS A 519 -17.13 7.32 6.12
N VAL A 520 -17.69 8.16 5.21
CA VAL A 520 -17.23 9.48 4.67
C VAL A 520 -15.87 9.61 3.98
#